data_AF-A0A432REM9-F1
#
_entry.id   AF-A0A432REM9-F1
#
_cell.length_a   1.000
_cell.length_b   1.000
_cell.length_c   1.000
_cell.angle_alpha   90.00
_cell.angle_beta   90.00
_cell.angle_gamma   90.00
#
_symmetry.space_group_name_H-M   'P 1'
#
loop_
_entity.id
_entity.type
_entity.pdbx_description
1 polymer ?
#
loop_
_entity_poly.entity_id
_entity_poly.type
_entity_poly.pdbx_seq_one_letter_code
_entity_poly.pdbx_strand_id
1 'polypeptide(L)' 'MMIVDLIDEVDFKEKMLGIGVPAKDCQTLAATEQTTKDWLASNPNNISVLKSAVDELIATQATILPEVHQVMTRLLQNG' A
#
# COMPACT_ATOMS: atom_id res chain seq x y z
N MET A 1 -15.49 -23.42 -2.34
CA MET A 1 -14.09 -23.16 -2.74
C MET A 1 -13.73 -21.84 -2.08
N MET A 2 -12.97 -21.84 -0.98
CA MET A 2 -12.51 -20.56 -0.41
C MET A 2 -11.47 -20.04 -1.38
N ILE A 3 -11.83 -19.03 -2.18
CA ILE A 3 -10.83 -18.19 -2.83
C ILE A 3 -10.15 -17.51 -1.66
N VAL A 4 -8.91 -17.91 -1.37
CA VAL A 4 -8.07 -17.15 -0.46
C VAL A 4 -7.72 -15.90 -1.25
N ASP A 5 -8.30 -14.76 -0.88
CA ASP A 5 -7.91 -13.49 -1.45
C ASP A 5 -6.41 -13.32 -1.19
N LEU A 6 -5.65 -13.10 -2.25
CA LEU A 6 -4.23 -12.85 -2.22
C LEU A 6 -4.06 -11.37 -2.48
N ILE A 7 -3.44 -10.64 -1.54
CA ILE A 7 -3.06 -9.25 -1.78
C ILE A 7 -1.68 -9.25 -2.42
N ASP A 8 -1.65 -8.91 -3.70
CA ASP A 8 -0.43 -8.75 -4.47
C ASP A 8 -0.09 -7.25 -4.72
N GLU A 9 0.86 -7.00 -5.62
CA GLU A 9 1.28 -5.65 -5.97
C GLU A 9 0.17 -4.82 -6.64
N VAL A 10 -0.76 -5.46 -7.34
CA VAL A 10 -1.90 -4.82 -8.00
C VAL A 10 -2.90 -4.40 -6.95
N ASP A 11 -3.28 -5.28 -6.02
CA ASP A 11 -4.21 -4.94 -4.93
C ASP A 11 -3.68 -3.79 -4.06
N PHE A 12 -2.38 -3.88 -3.70
CA PHE A 12 -1.72 -2.83 -2.94
C PHE A 12 -1.78 -1.49 -3.66
N LYS A 13 -1.50 -1.50 -4.96
CA LYS A 13 -1.51 -0.29 -5.79
C LYS A 13 -2.90 0.27 -5.97
N GLU A 14 -3.90 -0.55 -6.23
CA GLU A 14 -5.31 -0.12 -6.27
C GLU A 14 -5.70 0.54 -4.96
N LYS A 15 -5.25 -0.02 -3.83
CA LYS A 15 -5.44 0.61 -2.51
C LYS A 15 -4.76 1.97 -2.41
N MET A 16 -3.50 2.08 -2.85
CA MET A 16 -2.75 3.35 -2.84
C MET A 16 -3.43 4.42 -3.71
N LEU A 17 -3.90 4.05 -4.91
CA LEU A 17 -4.68 4.93 -5.78
C LEU A 17 -5.98 5.37 -5.11
N GLY A 18 -6.69 4.43 -4.47
CA GLY A 18 -7.95 4.69 -3.76
C GLY A 18 -7.83 5.69 -2.61
N ILE A 19 -6.66 5.78 -1.97
CA ILE A 19 -6.40 6.78 -0.92
C ILE A 19 -5.80 8.10 -1.45
N GLY A 20 -5.59 8.21 -2.76
CA GLY A 20 -5.11 9.43 -3.41
C GLY A 20 -3.59 9.51 -3.62
N VAL A 21 -2.86 8.40 -3.51
CA VAL A 21 -1.45 8.36 -3.93
C VAL A 21 -1.41 8.53 -5.46
N PRO A 22 -0.57 9.43 -6.00
CA PRO A 22 -0.44 9.67 -7.44
C PRO A 22 0.39 8.58 -8.14
N ALA A 23 0.11 7.30 -7.85
CA ALA A 23 0.72 6.18 -8.54
C ALA A 23 0.16 6.07 -9.98
N LYS A 24 0.90 5.40 -10.88
CA LYS A 24 0.52 5.18 -12.28
C LYS A 24 0.26 3.71 -12.54
N ASP A 25 -0.73 3.39 -13.38
CA ASP A 25 -1.14 2.02 -13.71
C ASP A 25 -0.03 1.10 -14.26
N CYS A 26 1.07 1.64 -14.78
CA CYS A 26 2.20 0.85 -15.27
C CYS A 26 3.44 0.84 -14.35
N GLN A 27 3.34 1.34 -13.12
CA GLN A 27 4.43 1.30 -12.13
C GLN A 27 4.53 -0.04 -11.42
N THR A 28 5.77 -0.46 -11.15
CA THR A 28 6.13 -1.61 -10.31
C THR A 28 5.85 -1.34 -8.84
N LEU A 29 5.84 -2.38 -8.01
CA LEU A 29 5.70 -2.26 -6.56
C LEU A 29 6.72 -1.28 -5.94
N ALA A 30 7.99 -1.36 -6.34
CA ALA A 30 9.05 -0.47 -5.85
C ALA A 30 8.85 1.00 -6.28
N ALA A 31 8.37 1.23 -7.50
CA ALA A 31 8.06 2.59 -7.97
C ALA A 31 6.83 3.16 -7.24
N THR A 32 5.86 2.30 -6.92
CA THR A 32 4.69 2.65 -6.10
C THR A 32 5.11 2.99 -4.68
N GLU A 33 5.99 2.19 -4.06
CA GLU A 33 6.59 2.50 -2.74
C GLU A 33 7.22 3.89 -2.73
N GLN A 34 8.08 4.19 -3.71
CA GLN A 34 8.74 5.49 -3.78
C GLN A 34 7.75 6.64 -3.97
N THR A 35 6.75 6.45 -4.83
CA THR A 35 5.70 7.47 -5.06
C THR A 35 4.88 7.71 -3.80
N THR A 36 4.54 6.66 -3.05
CA THR A 36 3.85 6.79 -1.76
C THR A 36 4.72 7.52 -0.74
N LYS A 37 6.04 7.27 -0.69
CA LYS A 37 6.96 8.02 0.17
C LYS A 37 6.98 9.50 -0.18
N ASP A 38 7.09 9.84 -1.45
CA ASP A 38 7.11 11.24 -1.90
C ASP A 38 5.79 11.94 -1.59
N TRP A 39 4.67 11.21 -1.69
CA TRP A 39 3.34 11.69 -1.32
C TRP A 39 3.18 11.94 0.19
N LEU A 40 3.72 11.05 1.04
CA LEU A 40 3.78 11.25 2.49
C LEU A 40 4.69 12.43 2.87
N ALA A 41 5.85 12.52 2.23
CA ALA A 41 6.81 13.61 2.46
C ALA A 41 6.21 14.98 2.09
N SER A 42 5.35 15.02 1.07
CA SER A 42 4.65 16.24 0.65
C SER A 42 3.57 16.67 1.65
N ASN A 43 2.97 15.74 2.40
CA ASN A 43 2.00 16.06 3.44
C ASN A 43 2.01 14.99 4.55
N PRO A 44 2.71 15.23 5.67
CA PRO A 44 2.83 14.26 6.76
C PRO A 44 1.50 13.80 7.36
N ASN A 45 0.43 14.60 7.25
CA ASN A 45 -0.90 14.20 7.74
C ASN A 45 -1.48 12.98 7.00
N ASN A 46 -0.96 12.69 5.82
CA ASN A 46 -1.35 11.54 5.01
C ASN A 46 -0.92 10.20 5.63
N ILE A 47 -0.02 10.19 6.61
CA ILE A 47 0.41 8.96 7.29
C ILE A 47 -0.75 8.23 7.97
N SER A 48 -1.70 8.97 8.54
CA SER A 48 -2.91 8.41 9.14
C SER A 48 -3.77 7.71 8.09
N VAL A 49 -3.89 8.28 6.89
CA VAL A 49 -4.64 7.70 5.78
C VAL A 49 -3.98 6.41 5.29
N LEU A 50 -2.66 6.43 5.11
CA LEU A 50 -1.90 5.23 4.73
C LEU A 50 -2.05 4.14 5.80
N LYS A 51 -1.94 4.48 7.08
CA LYS A 51 -2.07 3.52 8.18
C LYS A 51 -3.44 2.87 8.18
N SER A 52 -4.51 3.64 8.06
CA SER A 52 -5.87 3.09 7.91
C SER A 52 -5.98 2.18 6.70
N ALA A 53 -5.39 2.53 5.57
CA ALA A 53 -5.41 1.69 4.37
C ALA A 53 -4.72 0.35 4.56
N VAL A 54 -3.56 0.34 5.23
CA VAL A 54 -2.81 -0.88 5.55
C VAL A 54 -3.56 -1.73 6.58
N ASP A 55 -4.11 -1.12 7.62
CA ASP A 55 -4.91 -1.80 8.64
C ASP A 55 -6.14 -2.48 8.01
N GLU A 56 -6.81 -1.81 7.06
CA GLU A 56 -7.92 -2.39 6.30
C GLU A 56 -7.48 -3.60 5.47
N LEU A 57 -6.33 -3.53 4.78
CA LEU A 57 -5.80 -4.66 4.01
C LEU A 57 -5.48 -5.85 4.91
N ILE A 58 -4.90 -5.63 6.08
CA ILE A 58 -4.63 -6.68 7.06
C ILE A 58 -5.94 -7.25 7.63
N ALA A 59 -6.94 -6.39 7.86
CA ALA A 59 -8.24 -6.79 8.40
C ALA A 59 -9.05 -7.68 7.43
N THR A 60 -8.76 -7.66 6.13
CA THR A 60 -9.40 -8.56 5.15
C THR A 60 -9.10 -10.04 5.41
N GLN A 61 -8.08 -10.37 6.22
CA GLN A 61 -7.57 -11.73 6.42
C GLN A 61 -7.11 -12.42 5.12
N ALA A 62 -6.91 -11.63 4.06
CA ALA A 62 -6.29 -12.08 2.82
C ALA A 62 -4.83 -12.48 3.07
N THR A 63 -4.32 -13.39 2.26
CA THR A 63 -2.89 -13.71 2.27
C THR A 63 -2.14 -12.57 1.60
N ILE A 64 -1.32 -11.84 2.35
CA ILE A 64 -0.51 -10.75 1.78
C ILE A 64 0.83 -11.31 1.32
N LEU A 65 1.24 -10.99 0.09
CA LEU A 65 2.56 -11.38 -0.37
C LEU A 65 3.68 -10.77 0.50
N PRO A 66 4.76 -11.51 0.79
CA PRO A 66 5.83 -11.02 1.66
C PRO A 66 6.46 -9.71 1.18
N GLU A 67 6.58 -9.52 -0.13
CA GLU A 67 7.12 -8.30 -0.74
C GLU A 67 6.22 -7.07 -0.49
N VAL A 68 4.91 -7.25 -0.60
CA VAL A 68 3.92 -6.21 -0.31
C VAL A 68 3.92 -5.89 1.18
N HIS A 69 3.95 -6.89 2.05
CA HIS A 69 4.03 -6.71 3.50
C HIS A 69 5.31 -5.94 3.91
N GLN A 70 6.44 -6.23 3.26
CA GLN A 70 7.68 -5.48 3.46
C GLN A 70 7.54 -4.01 3.06
N VAL A 71 6.92 -3.72 1.91
CA VAL A 71 6.66 -2.34 1.46
C VAL A 71 5.77 -1.59 2.45
N MET A 72 4.66 -2.18 2.88
CA MET A 72 3.76 -1.58 3.89
C MET A 72 4.52 -1.24 5.17
N THR A 73 5.32 -2.18 5.68
CA THR A 73 6.11 -1.97 6.90
C THR A 73 7.11 -0.83 6.73
N ARG A 74 7.81 -0.77 5.58
CA ARG A 74 8.77 0.30 5.29
C ARG A 74 8.09 1.66 5.19
N LEU A 75 6.92 1.74 4.56
CA LEU A 75 6.18 2.99 4.44
C LEU A 75 5.72 3.50 5.81
N LEU A 76 5.26 2.61 6.69
CA LEU A 76 4.84 2.95 8.06
C LEU A 76 6.00 3.32 8.99
N GLN A 77 7.22 2.82 8.72
CA GLN A 77 8.42 3.17 9.49
C GLN A 77 9.08 4.49 9.07
N ASN A 78 8.83 4.96 7.84
CA ASN A 78 9.46 6.16 7.27
C ASN A 78 8.50 7.37 7.14
N GLY A 79 7.26 7.24 7.62
CA GLY A 79 6.27 8.32 7.63
C GLY A 79 6.19 9.08 8.95
#